data_AF-A0A8T6RE46-F1
#
_entry.id   AF-A0A8T6RE46-F1
#
_cell.length_a   1.000
_cell.length_b   1.000
_cell.length_c   1.000
_cell.angle_alpha   90.00
_cell.angle_beta   90.00
_cell.angle_gamma   90.00
#
_symmetry.space_group_name_H-M   'P 1'
#
loop_
_entity.id
_entity.type
_entity.pdbx_description
1 polymer ?
#
loop_
_entity_poly.entity_id
_entity_poly.type
_entity_poly.pdbx_seq_one_letter_code
_entity_poly.pdbx_strand_id
1 'polypeptide(L)'
;MVISSTAEYNTIVTMLGALCATVQIMTGFFAFYYKKKKFMLKSNEILFRSHRAFGSFATVFYFLGLFAGLTGFIGAITVNSPPFEFWDLSFIVHTWPSFAVIVVLVAKTYLSYFKKQTLYKRAGWLGVATFIAWAFTWITAGISYYLRTIPTNPQHPPPSFLLPFPIFPLQIALPFIIGAIIGTLILWRANINEIEKLAKKSE
;
A
#
# COMPACT_ATOMS: atom_id res chain seq x y z
N MET A 1 -0.91 18.32 23.34
CA MET A 1 -1.30 17.64 22.09
C MET A 1 -0.05 16.95 21.58
N VAL A 2 -0.04 15.62 21.46
CA VAL A 2 1.15 14.90 20.98
C VAL A 2 1.29 15.20 19.49
N ILE A 3 2.25 16.05 19.13
CA ILE A 3 2.56 16.36 17.74
C ILE A 3 3.38 15.18 17.22
N SER A 4 2.77 14.35 16.37
CA SER A 4 3.50 13.32 15.61
C SER A 4 4.57 13.99 14.75
N SER A 5 5.77 13.42 14.69
CA SER A 5 6.78 13.93 13.75
C SER A 5 6.28 13.73 12.31
N THR A 6 6.70 14.60 11.38
CA THR A 6 6.36 14.45 9.95
C THR A 6 6.76 13.07 9.41
N ALA A 7 7.88 12.53 9.90
CA ALA A 7 8.37 11.20 9.54
C ALA A 7 7.43 10.08 10.04
N GLU A 8 6.92 10.18 11.25
CA GLU A 8 5.97 9.22 11.80
C GLU A 8 4.63 9.27 11.06
N TYR A 9 4.11 10.47 10.77
CA TYR A 9 2.90 10.64 9.98
C TYR A 9 3.01 9.99 8.59
N ASN A 10 4.12 10.23 7.87
CA ASN A 10 4.35 9.64 6.56
C ASN A 10 4.46 8.11 6.63
N THR A 11 5.08 7.59 7.68
CA THR A 11 5.14 6.15 7.94
C THR A 11 3.73 5.57 8.14
N ILE A 12 2.87 6.24 8.92
CA ILE A 12 1.46 5.83 9.11
C ILE A 12 0.68 5.84 7.79
N VAL A 13 0.81 6.90 6.99
CA VAL A 13 0.16 6.99 5.66
C VAL A 13 0.59 5.82 4.78
N THR A 14 1.88 5.48 4.77
CA THR A 14 2.42 4.36 4.00
C THR A 14 1.89 3.02 4.50
N MET A 15 1.77 2.84 5.82
CA MET A 15 1.15 1.67 6.45
C MET A 15 -0.29 1.46 5.99
N LEU A 16 -1.10 2.53 6.04
CA LEU A 16 -2.51 2.50 5.63
C LEU A 16 -2.65 2.17 4.14
N GLY A 17 -1.76 2.71 3.32
CA GLY A 17 -1.64 2.36 1.90
C GLY A 17 -1.36 0.87 1.68
N ALA A 18 -0.39 0.30 2.41
CA ALA A 18 -0.06 -1.12 2.33
C ALA A 18 -1.19 -2.05 2.83
N LEU A 19 -1.93 -1.64 3.87
CA LEU A 19 -3.13 -2.34 4.32
C LEU A 19 -4.17 -2.40 3.18
N CYS A 20 -4.44 -1.25 2.57
CA CYS A 20 -5.38 -1.18 1.46
C CYS A 20 -4.91 -1.99 0.25
N ALA A 21 -3.62 -1.96 -0.08
CA ALA A 21 -3.03 -2.77 -1.13
C ALA A 21 -3.16 -4.28 -0.85
N THR A 22 -3.04 -4.69 0.42
CA THR A 22 -3.24 -6.08 0.86
C THR A 22 -4.67 -6.55 0.58
N VAL A 23 -5.68 -5.76 0.96
CA VAL A 23 -7.07 -6.10 0.64
C VAL A 23 -7.32 -6.10 -0.87
N GLN A 24 -6.74 -5.14 -1.61
CA GLN A 24 -6.86 -5.08 -3.07
C GLN A 24 -6.27 -6.32 -3.74
N ILE A 25 -5.08 -6.78 -3.32
CA ILE A 25 -4.45 -7.96 -3.93
C ILE A 25 -5.24 -9.22 -3.60
N MET A 26 -5.78 -9.38 -2.39
CA MET A 26 -6.57 -10.55 -2.03
C MET A 26 -7.84 -10.66 -2.86
N THR A 27 -8.59 -9.56 -2.97
CA THR A 27 -9.82 -9.51 -3.78
C THR A 27 -9.53 -9.74 -5.27
N GLY A 28 -8.44 -9.18 -5.78
CA GLY A 28 -7.98 -9.44 -7.15
C GLY A 28 -7.56 -10.90 -7.35
N PHE A 29 -6.70 -11.42 -6.47
CA PHE A 29 -6.16 -12.77 -6.55
C PHE A 29 -7.27 -13.82 -6.50
N PHE A 30 -8.24 -13.63 -5.61
CA PHE A 30 -9.40 -14.49 -5.51
C PHE A 30 -10.18 -14.59 -6.83
N ALA A 31 -10.45 -13.47 -7.49
CA ALA A 31 -11.19 -13.48 -8.75
C ALA A 31 -10.37 -14.05 -9.93
N PHE A 32 -9.10 -13.63 -10.04
CA PHE A 32 -8.27 -13.93 -11.21
C PHE A 32 -7.62 -15.32 -11.16
N TYR A 33 -7.17 -15.76 -9.99
CA TYR A 33 -6.36 -16.98 -9.85
C TYR A 33 -7.10 -18.10 -9.12
N TYR A 34 -7.83 -17.80 -8.05
CA TYR A 34 -8.56 -18.83 -7.29
C TYR A 34 -9.84 -19.26 -8.02
N LYS A 35 -10.79 -18.34 -8.24
CA LYS A 35 -12.03 -18.63 -8.98
C LYS A 35 -11.84 -18.69 -10.49
N LYS A 36 -10.73 -18.17 -11.01
CA LYS A 36 -10.42 -18.05 -12.46
C LYS A 36 -11.54 -17.37 -13.28
N LYS A 37 -12.39 -16.57 -12.62
CA LYS A 37 -13.54 -15.87 -13.21
C LYS A 37 -13.26 -14.38 -13.19
N LYS A 38 -12.54 -13.86 -14.20
CA LYS A 38 -12.19 -12.43 -14.30
C LYS A 38 -13.41 -11.49 -14.18
N PHE A 39 -14.55 -11.94 -14.70
CA PHE A 39 -15.81 -11.19 -14.64
C PHE A 39 -16.42 -11.11 -13.23
N MET A 40 -15.97 -11.93 -12.28
CA MET A 40 -16.45 -11.92 -10.89
C MET A 40 -16.21 -10.59 -10.20
N LEU A 41 -15.12 -9.89 -10.54
CA LEU A 41 -14.88 -8.52 -10.07
C LEU A 41 -15.90 -7.50 -10.57
N LYS A 42 -16.75 -7.84 -11.53
CA LYS A 42 -17.83 -6.98 -12.01
C LYS A 42 -19.21 -7.50 -11.59
N SER A 43 -19.40 -8.82 -11.54
CA SER A 43 -20.70 -9.44 -11.25
C SER A 43 -20.97 -9.65 -9.76
N ASN A 44 -19.92 -9.76 -8.94
CA ASN A 44 -20.04 -9.81 -7.49
C ASN A 44 -19.85 -8.40 -6.93
N GLU A 45 -20.96 -7.80 -6.50
CA GLU A 45 -20.98 -6.40 -6.07
C GLU A 45 -20.11 -6.14 -4.84
N ILE A 46 -20.11 -7.05 -3.86
CA ILE A 46 -19.25 -6.97 -2.68
C ILE A 46 -17.79 -6.94 -3.12
N LEU A 47 -17.40 -7.92 -3.93
CA LEU A 47 -16.02 -8.03 -4.41
C LEU A 47 -15.61 -6.81 -5.24
N PHE A 48 -16.49 -6.32 -6.12
CA PHE A 48 -16.25 -5.14 -6.95
C PHE A 48 -16.04 -3.88 -6.11
N ARG A 49 -16.98 -3.60 -5.19
CA ARG A 49 -16.96 -2.41 -4.33
C ARG A 49 -15.72 -2.41 -3.46
N SER A 50 -15.42 -3.54 -2.80
CA SER A 50 -14.23 -3.69 -1.96
C SER A 50 -12.95 -3.51 -2.77
N HIS A 51 -12.79 -4.22 -3.89
CA HIS A 51 -11.58 -4.13 -4.72
C HIS A 51 -11.32 -2.70 -5.21
N ARG A 52 -12.38 -1.99 -5.61
CA ARG A 52 -12.29 -0.61 -6.07
C ARG A 52 -12.02 0.38 -4.94
N ALA A 53 -12.72 0.25 -3.81
CA ALA A 53 -12.57 1.15 -2.67
C ALA A 53 -11.15 1.08 -2.10
N PHE A 54 -10.69 -0.11 -1.73
CA PHE A 54 -9.33 -0.30 -1.20
C PHE A 54 -8.26 0.05 -2.23
N GLY A 55 -8.48 -0.23 -3.52
CA GLY A 55 -7.55 0.21 -4.55
C GLY A 55 -7.47 1.73 -4.73
N SER A 56 -8.59 2.43 -4.50
CA SER A 56 -8.62 3.90 -4.57
C SER A 56 -7.96 4.51 -3.35
N PHE A 57 -8.24 4.01 -2.15
CA PHE A 57 -7.55 4.44 -0.92
C PHE A 57 -6.05 4.20 -0.98
N ALA A 58 -5.61 3.02 -1.43
CA ALA A 58 -4.19 2.77 -1.67
C ALA A 58 -3.60 3.85 -2.58
N THR A 59 -4.24 4.15 -3.70
CA THR A 59 -3.75 5.19 -4.63
C THR A 59 -3.68 6.58 -3.99
N VAL A 60 -4.68 6.97 -3.19
CA VAL A 60 -4.70 8.25 -2.46
C VAL A 60 -3.57 8.31 -1.43
N PHE A 61 -3.42 7.27 -0.60
CA PHE A 61 -2.32 7.21 0.37
C PHE A 61 -0.95 7.23 -0.30
N TYR A 62 -0.83 6.64 -1.50
CA TYR A 62 0.40 6.76 -2.28
C TYR A 62 0.71 8.21 -2.62
N PHE A 63 -0.26 8.95 -3.17
CA PHE A 63 -0.03 10.33 -3.57
C PHE A 63 0.22 11.26 -2.38
N LEU A 64 -0.41 10.99 -1.22
CA LEU A 64 -0.10 11.71 0.02
C LEU A 64 1.35 11.47 0.46
N GLY A 65 1.80 10.20 0.50
CA GLY A 65 3.18 9.86 0.83
C GLY A 65 4.18 10.40 -0.19
N LEU A 66 3.85 10.32 -1.49
CA LEU A 66 4.68 10.84 -2.57
C LEU A 66 4.83 12.37 -2.49
N PHE A 67 3.74 13.09 -2.21
CA PHE A 67 3.80 14.53 -2.03
C PHE A 67 4.76 14.89 -0.89
N ALA A 68 4.59 14.26 0.28
CA ALA A 68 5.48 14.51 1.41
C ALA A 68 6.94 14.13 1.12
N GLY A 69 7.17 13.00 0.44
CA GLY A 69 8.50 12.54 0.02
C GLY A 69 9.16 13.50 -0.97
N LEU A 70 8.42 13.98 -1.98
CA LEU A 70 8.92 14.96 -2.94
C LEU A 70 9.23 16.30 -2.28
N THR A 71 8.36 16.80 -1.39
CA THR A 71 8.64 18.04 -0.67
C THR A 71 9.86 17.92 0.23
N GLY A 72 10.05 16.77 0.89
CA GLY A 72 11.23 16.50 1.70
C GLY A 72 12.50 16.38 0.86
N PHE A 73 12.43 15.71 -0.29
CA PHE A 73 13.54 15.58 -1.23
C PHE A 73 13.97 16.94 -1.80
N ILE A 74 13.00 17.76 -2.23
CA ILE A 74 13.25 19.14 -2.72
C ILE A 74 13.88 19.97 -1.59
N GLY A 75 13.34 19.92 -0.38
CA GLY A 75 13.91 20.64 0.76
C GLY A 75 15.35 20.22 1.07
N ALA A 76 15.64 18.93 1.00
CA ALA A 76 16.98 18.40 1.21
C ALA A 76 17.99 18.88 0.16
N ILE A 77 17.62 18.90 -1.13
CA ILE A 77 18.54 19.34 -2.20
C ILE A 77 18.65 20.87 -2.34
N THR A 78 17.63 21.63 -1.94
CA THR A 78 17.60 23.09 -2.14
C THR A 78 18.06 23.89 -0.93
N VAL A 79 17.69 23.45 0.27
CA VAL A 79 17.94 24.19 1.52
C VAL A 79 18.55 23.30 2.62
N ASN A 80 18.93 22.07 2.29
CA ASN A 80 19.51 21.08 3.20
C ASN A 80 18.64 20.84 4.45
N SER A 81 17.31 20.84 4.27
CA SER A 81 16.32 20.64 5.33
C SER A 81 15.14 19.78 4.84
N PRO A 82 14.98 18.52 5.31
CA PRO A 82 15.91 17.80 6.20
C PRO A 82 17.30 17.60 5.55
N PRO A 83 18.35 17.33 6.32
CA PRO A 83 19.70 17.13 5.78
C PRO A 83 19.71 16.10 4.64
N PHE A 84 20.48 16.37 3.59
CA PHE A 84 20.60 15.45 2.47
C PHE A 84 21.53 14.28 2.81
N GLU A 85 20.95 13.19 3.29
CA GLU A 85 21.67 12.02 3.78
C GLU A 85 21.99 11.03 2.64
N PHE A 86 22.68 11.49 1.60
CA PHE A 86 22.93 10.72 0.38
C PHE A 86 23.58 9.35 0.62
N TRP A 87 24.45 9.25 1.62
CA TRP A 87 25.21 8.03 1.96
C TRP A 87 24.57 7.19 3.07
N ASP A 88 23.49 7.66 3.68
CA ASP A 88 22.82 6.91 4.74
C ASP A 88 22.10 5.69 4.16
N LEU A 89 22.34 4.52 4.75
CA LEU A 89 21.74 3.26 4.28
C LEU A 89 20.21 3.32 4.31
N SER A 90 19.66 3.95 5.34
CA SER A 90 18.21 4.12 5.51
C SER A 90 17.63 5.06 4.44
N PHE A 91 18.38 6.08 4.00
CA PHE A 91 18.04 6.90 2.83
C PHE A 91 18.11 6.12 1.52
N ILE A 92 19.20 5.37 1.29
CA ILE A 92 19.45 4.66 0.02
C ILE A 92 18.42 3.56 -0.23
N VAL A 93 18.13 2.73 0.77
CA VAL A 93 17.26 1.55 0.65
C VAL A 93 15.80 1.93 0.38
N HIS A 94 15.36 3.09 0.87
CA HIS A 94 13.98 3.54 0.68
C HIS A 94 13.83 4.51 -0.49
N THR A 95 14.67 5.55 -0.57
CA THR A 95 14.47 6.68 -1.50
C THR A 95 14.78 6.29 -2.94
N TRP A 96 15.91 5.65 -3.22
CA TRP A 96 16.29 5.33 -4.61
C TRP A 96 15.36 4.31 -5.26
N PRO A 97 15.04 3.17 -4.62
CA PRO A 97 14.08 2.23 -5.18
C PRO A 97 12.66 2.82 -5.31
N SER A 98 12.30 3.84 -4.51
CA SER A 98 11.00 4.51 -4.63
C SER A 98 10.77 5.14 -6.01
N PHE A 99 11.82 5.55 -6.74
CA PHE A 99 11.67 6.03 -8.12
C PHE A 99 11.14 4.94 -9.06
N ALA A 100 11.60 3.69 -8.92
CA ALA A 100 11.07 2.56 -9.69
C ALA A 100 9.62 2.23 -9.28
N VAL A 101 9.31 2.34 -7.99
CA VAL A 101 7.95 2.17 -7.47
C VAL A 101 6.98 3.20 -8.06
N ILE A 102 7.40 4.47 -8.17
CA ILE A 102 6.60 5.53 -8.80
C ILE A 102 6.20 5.11 -10.21
N VAL A 103 7.13 4.59 -11.02
CA VAL A 103 6.84 4.16 -12.39
C VAL A 103 5.76 3.06 -12.40
N VAL A 104 5.86 2.06 -11.52
CA VAL A 104 4.87 0.97 -11.44
C VAL A 104 3.49 1.53 -11.06
N LEU A 105 3.41 2.41 -10.06
CA LEU A 105 2.16 2.93 -9.56
C LEU A 105 1.50 3.92 -10.51
N VAL A 106 2.28 4.80 -11.15
CA VAL A 106 1.80 5.71 -12.19
C VAL A 106 1.32 4.90 -13.40
N ALA A 107 2.07 3.89 -13.85
CA ALA A 107 1.67 3.04 -14.97
C ALA A 107 0.35 2.30 -14.67
N LYS A 108 0.23 1.67 -13.51
CA LYS A 108 -1.01 0.99 -13.08
C LYS A 108 -2.17 1.98 -12.98
N THR A 109 -1.94 3.15 -12.41
CA THR A 109 -2.97 4.19 -12.26
C THR A 109 -3.45 4.67 -13.62
N TYR A 110 -2.53 5.07 -14.50
CA TYR A 110 -2.82 5.51 -15.86
C TYR A 110 -3.61 4.45 -16.65
N LEU A 111 -3.17 3.20 -16.66
CA LEU A 111 -3.87 2.12 -17.35
C LEU A 111 -5.25 1.83 -16.72
N SER A 112 -5.40 1.97 -15.41
CA SER A 112 -6.68 1.75 -14.72
C SER A 112 -7.74 2.80 -15.12
N TYR A 113 -7.34 4.06 -15.28
CA TYR A 113 -8.23 5.18 -15.61
C TYR A 113 -8.44 5.34 -17.12
N PHE A 114 -7.38 5.34 -17.91
CA PHE A 114 -7.45 5.72 -19.32
C PHE A 114 -7.46 4.53 -20.29
N LYS A 115 -6.84 3.38 -19.93
CA LYS A 115 -6.68 2.22 -20.84
C LYS A 115 -7.05 0.89 -20.17
N LYS A 116 -8.22 0.86 -19.53
CA LYS A 116 -8.66 -0.26 -18.68
C LYS A 116 -8.70 -1.62 -19.39
N GLN A 117 -8.99 -1.63 -20.70
CA GLN A 117 -8.97 -2.88 -21.49
C GLN A 117 -7.55 -3.46 -21.61
N THR A 118 -6.54 -2.60 -21.82
CA THR A 118 -5.13 -3.00 -21.89
C THR A 118 -4.68 -3.61 -20.57
N LEU A 119 -5.08 -3.02 -19.44
CA LEU A 119 -4.80 -3.57 -18.10
C LEU A 119 -5.30 -5.01 -17.97
N TYR A 120 -6.55 -5.29 -18.31
CA TYR A 120 -7.11 -6.64 -18.14
C TYR A 120 -6.64 -7.66 -19.17
N LYS A 121 -6.29 -7.22 -20.39
CA LYS A 121 -5.89 -8.14 -21.48
C LYS A 121 -4.39 -8.43 -21.49
N ARG A 122 -3.54 -7.43 -21.26
CA ARG A 122 -2.09 -7.53 -21.45
C ARG A 122 -1.28 -7.27 -20.19
N ALA A 123 -1.80 -6.49 -19.25
CA ALA A 123 -1.04 -6.04 -18.09
C ALA A 123 -1.67 -6.46 -16.75
N GLY A 124 -2.31 -7.64 -16.70
CA GLY A 124 -2.92 -8.16 -15.47
C GLY A 124 -1.90 -8.36 -14.34
N TRP A 125 -0.65 -8.63 -14.70
CA TRP A 125 0.49 -8.72 -13.78
C TRP A 125 0.78 -7.42 -13.01
N LEU A 126 0.36 -6.25 -13.53
CA LEU A 126 0.53 -4.97 -12.84
C LEU A 126 -0.21 -4.92 -11.50
N GLY A 127 -1.26 -5.70 -11.31
CA GLY A 127 -1.92 -5.82 -10.01
C GLY A 127 -0.99 -6.39 -8.95
N VAL A 128 -0.29 -7.49 -9.28
CA VAL A 128 0.70 -8.13 -8.40
C VAL A 128 1.92 -7.23 -8.22
N ALA A 129 2.44 -6.64 -9.31
CA ALA A 129 3.57 -5.72 -9.24
C ALA A 129 3.26 -4.49 -8.36
N THR A 130 2.05 -3.95 -8.43
CA THR A 130 1.59 -2.85 -7.57
C THR A 130 1.59 -3.25 -6.10
N PHE A 131 1.15 -4.47 -5.78
CA PHE A 131 1.19 -4.97 -4.40
C PHE A 131 2.62 -5.14 -3.89
N ILE A 132 3.50 -5.73 -4.70
CA ILE A 132 4.93 -5.88 -4.36
C ILE A 132 5.57 -4.51 -4.12
N ALA A 133 5.29 -3.54 -4.99
CA ALA A 133 5.77 -2.17 -4.85
C ALA A 133 5.28 -1.52 -3.54
N TRP A 134 4.02 -1.72 -3.16
CA TRP A 134 3.46 -1.28 -1.88
C TRP A 134 4.12 -1.95 -0.68
N ALA A 135 4.27 -3.27 -0.72
CA ALA A 135 4.89 -4.04 0.35
C ALA A 135 6.34 -3.59 0.55
N PHE A 136 7.09 -3.43 -0.54
CA PHE A 136 8.44 -2.90 -0.53
C PHE A 136 8.50 -1.50 0.09
N THR A 137 7.64 -0.57 -0.38
CA THR A 137 7.62 0.82 0.11
C THR A 137 7.35 0.86 1.61
N TRP A 138 6.38 0.08 2.09
CA TRP A 138 6.05 0.01 3.50
C TRP A 138 7.18 -0.60 4.34
N ILE A 139 7.70 -1.76 3.95
CA ILE A 139 8.74 -2.46 4.72
C ILE A 139 9.98 -1.56 4.82
N THR A 140 10.41 -0.97 3.71
CA THR A 140 11.59 -0.09 3.69
C THR A 140 11.34 1.21 4.42
N ALA A 141 10.16 1.84 4.30
CA ALA A 141 9.82 3.04 5.08
C ALA A 141 9.82 2.75 6.59
N GLY A 142 9.20 1.64 7.01
CA GLY A 142 9.15 1.22 8.41
C GLY A 142 10.55 0.99 8.97
N ILE A 143 11.36 0.16 8.31
CA ILE A 143 12.75 -0.08 8.71
C ILE A 143 13.54 1.23 8.76
N SER A 144 13.43 2.05 7.72
CA SER A 144 14.11 3.35 7.61
C SER A 144 13.77 4.26 8.79
N TYR A 145 12.48 4.38 9.11
CA TYR A 145 11.98 5.15 10.25
C TYR A 145 12.57 4.64 11.57
N TYR A 146 12.43 3.35 11.87
CA TYR A 146 12.87 2.77 13.15
C TYR A 146 14.39 2.87 13.34
N LEU A 147 15.19 2.63 12.29
CA LEU A 147 16.64 2.78 12.36
C LEU A 147 17.06 4.21 12.70
N ARG A 148 16.31 5.22 12.23
CA ARG A 148 16.60 6.63 12.51
C ARG A 148 16.18 7.07 13.91
N THR A 149 15.33 6.29 14.60
CA THR A 149 14.97 6.55 16.00
C THR A 149 16.02 6.08 17.00
N ILE A 150 17.10 5.40 16.56
CA ILE A 150 18.16 4.89 17.44
C ILE A 150 19.56 5.22 16.87
N PRO A 151 20.36 6.08 17.55
CA PRO A 151 20.00 6.84 18.74
C PRO A 151 18.96 7.92 18.42
N THR A 152 18.08 8.18 19.38
CA THR A 152 17.06 9.21 19.27
C THR A 152 17.67 10.57 18.94
N ASN A 153 17.07 11.31 18.02
CA ASN A 153 17.45 12.68 17.70
C ASN A 153 16.19 13.54 17.47
N PRO A 154 16.31 14.89 17.46
CA PRO A 154 15.14 15.77 17.29
C PRO A 154 14.35 15.57 15.98
N GLN A 155 15.01 15.10 14.91
CA GLN A 155 14.38 14.82 13.62
C GLN A 155 13.62 13.49 13.61
N HIS A 156 14.06 12.54 14.43
CA HIS A 156 13.52 11.19 14.56
C HIS A 156 13.35 10.82 16.03
N PRO A 157 12.37 11.46 16.73
CA PRO A 157 12.04 11.08 18.09
C PRO A 157 11.47 9.65 18.12
N PRO A 158 11.43 9.02 19.31
CA PRO A 158 10.81 7.71 19.45
C PRO A 158 9.34 7.78 19.02
N PRO A 159 8.78 6.69 18.49
CA PRO A 159 7.40 6.67 18.02
C PRO A 159 6.43 6.98 19.16
N SER A 160 5.44 7.82 18.84
CA SER A 160 4.34 8.17 19.73
C SER A 160 3.07 7.36 19.45
N PHE A 161 2.85 7.01 18.18
CA PHE A 161 1.68 6.29 17.68
C PHE A 161 2.04 4.92 17.11
N LEU A 162 3.21 4.78 16.50
CA LEU A 162 3.71 3.49 16.06
C LEU A 162 4.18 2.67 17.27
N LEU A 163 4.23 1.35 17.14
CA LEU A 163 4.74 0.48 18.19
C LEU A 163 6.21 0.83 18.50
N PRO A 164 6.67 0.68 19.75
CA PRO A 164 8.05 0.98 20.12
C PRO A 164 9.04 0.03 19.42
N PHE A 165 10.29 0.49 19.27
CA PHE A 165 11.34 -0.24 18.54
C PHE A 165 11.47 -1.73 18.90
N PRO A 166 11.43 -2.18 20.18
CA PRO A 166 11.59 -3.61 20.50
C PRO A 166 10.58 -4.55 19.83
N ILE A 167 9.42 -4.04 19.41
CA ILE A 167 8.36 -4.80 18.76
C ILE A 167 8.04 -4.27 17.35
N PHE A 168 8.97 -3.52 16.73
CA PHE A 168 8.81 -2.99 15.38
C PHE A 168 8.53 -4.06 14.30
N PRO A 169 9.01 -5.32 14.38
CA PRO A 169 8.67 -6.32 13.37
C PRO A 169 7.17 -6.60 13.34
N LEU A 170 6.49 -6.53 14.49
CA LEU A 170 5.03 -6.62 14.55
C LEU A 170 4.41 -5.43 13.83
N GLN A 171 4.92 -4.19 14.05
CA GLN A 171 4.45 -3.01 13.31
C GLN A 171 4.50 -3.23 11.81
N ILE A 172 5.63 -3.74 11.29
CA ILE A 172 5.81 -4.04 9.86
C ILE A 172 4.79 -5.08 9.37
N ALA A 173 4.47 -6.08 10.19
CA ALA A 173 3.50 -7.11 9.84
C ALA A 173 2.03 -6.64 9.88
N LEU A 174 1.69 -5.64 10.72
CA LEU A 174 0.31 -5.20 10.96
C LEU A 174 -0.53 -4.93 9.71
N PRO A 175 -0.10 -4.13 8.71
CA PRO A 175 -0.95 -3.87 7.55
C PRO A 175 -1.27 -5.12 6.75
N PHE A 176 -0.36 -6.10 6.71
CA PHE A 176 -0.57 -7.37 6.04
C PHE A 176 -1.53 -8.25 6.84
N ILE A 177 -1.37 -8.33 8.16
CA ILE A 177 -2.25 -9.13 9.04
C ILE A 177 -3.67 -8.56 9.02
N ILE A 178 -3.82 -7.26 9.28
CA ILE A 178 -5.13 -6.60 9.32
C ILE A 178 -5.77 -6.63 7.93
N GLY A 179 -5.00 -6.33 6.88
CA GLY A 179 -5.46 -6.43 5.50
C GLY A 179 -5.90 -7.86 5.15
N ALA A 180 -5.21 -8.88 5.64
CA ALA A 180 -5.56 -10.28 5.44
C ALA A 180 -6.87 -10.66 6.14
N ILE A 181 -7.07 -10.20 7.38
CA ILE A 181 -8.32 -10.42 8.12
C ILE A 181 -9.49 -9.77 7.38
N ILE A 182 -9.37 -8.49 7.04
CA ILE A 182 -10.42 -7.74 6.30
C ILE A 182 -10.69 -8.40 4.95
N GLY A 183 -9.63 -8.74 4.21
CA GLY A 183 -9.74 -9.41 2.92
C GLY A 183 -10.47 -10.74 3.04
N THR A 184 -10.14 -11.56 4.03
CA THR A 184 -10.79 -12.86 4.25
C THR A 184 -12.29 -12.70 4.53
N LEU A 185 -12.68 -11.74 5.37
CA LEU A 185 -14.10 -11.46 5.65
C LEU A 185 -14.86 -11.05 4.38
N ILE A 186 -14.25 -10.20 3.55
CA ILE A 186 -14.81 -9.78 2.25
C ILE A 186 -14.96 -10.99 1.32
N LEU A 187 -13.93 -11.82 1.21
CA LEU A 187 -13.94 -13.00 0.34
C LEU A 187 -14.99 -14.02 0.78
N TRP A 188 -15.13 -14.25 2.09
CA TRP A 188 -16.16 -15.11 2.66
C TRP A 188 -17.55 -14.61 2.28
N ARG A 189 -17.83 -13.31 2.49
CA ARG A 189 -19.13 -12.72 2.15
C ARG A 189 -19.40 -12.72 0.64
N ALA A 190 -18.37 -12.47 -0.17
CA ALA A 190 -18.46 -12.56 -1.62
C ALA A 190 -18.79 -13.98 -2.08
N ASN A 191 -18.22 -15.00 -1.45
CA ASN A 191 -18.49 -16.41 -1.79
C ASN A 191 -19.93 -16.81 -1.44
N ILE A 192 -20.45 -16.40 -0.27
CA ILE A 192 -21.85 -16.62 0.09
C ILE A 192 -22.79 -15.97 -0.95
N ASN A 193 -22.52 -14.72 -1.34
CA ASN A 193 -23.33 -14.04 -2.36
C ASN A 193 -23.27 -14.73 -3.73
N GLU A 194 -22.13 -15.34 -4.09
CA GLU A 194 -22.03 -16.13 -5.32
C GLU A 194 -22.93 -17.36 -5.26
N ILE A 195 -22.92 -18.10 -4.15
CA ILE A 195 -23.74 -19.30 -3.94
C ILE A 195 -25.23 -18.95 -3.99
N GLU A 196 -25.67 -17.92 -3.27
CA GLU A 196 -27.07 -17.45 -3.27
C GLU A 196 -27.54 -17.06 -4.69
N LYS A 197 -26.68 -16.39 -5.47
CA LYS A 197 -27.00 -16.03 -6.87
C LYS A 197 -27.09 -17.23 -7.80
N LEU A 198 -26.34 -18.30 -7.53
CA LEU A 198 -26.41 -19.53 -8.32
C LEU A 198 -27.68 -20.32 -7.99
N ALA A 199 -28.04 -20.43 -6.70
CA ALA A 199 -29.28 -21.09 -6.27
C ALA A 199 -30.53 -20.45 -6.89
N LYS A 200 -30.59 -19.11 -6.91
CA LYS A 200 -31.69 -18.36 -7.54
C LYS A 200 -31.76 -18.47 -9.07
N LYS A 201 -30.71 -18.96 -9.73
CA LYS A 201 -30.70 -19.18 -11.19
C LYS A 201 -31.10 -20.60 -11.59
N SER A 202 -31.10 -21.52 -10.63
CA SER A 202 -31.53 -22.91 -10.83
C SER A 202 -33.00 -23.14 -10.50
N GLU A 203 -33.67 -22.14 -9.93
CA GLU A 203 -35.13 -22.05 -9.76
C GLU A 203 -35.75 -21.37 -11.01
#